data_AF-R0BME9-F1
#
_entry.id   AF-R0BME9-F1
#
_cell.length_a   1.000
_cell.length_b   1.000
_cell.length_c   1.000
_cell.angle_alpha   90.00
_cell.angle_beta   90.00
_cell.angle_gamma   90.00
#
_symmetry.space_group_name_H-M   'P 1'
#
loop_
_entity.id
_entity.type
_entity.pdbx_description
1 polymer ?
#
loop_
_entity_poly.entity_id
_entity_poly.type
_entity_poly.pdbx_seq_one_letter_code
_entity_poly.pdbx_strand_id
1 'polypeptide(L)'
;MRKLKKLSLILLASAALLCGCTQSNIVSPSNGVVQGDGQPDLEVDKNINIDWQEVREDLRDQFLEPYGVFADYVMDLDAKYDAGSNRVVVLLPVTHKTTGDIAVVYGQEVLKAVGTYIAEQNFYYEAPDPEDTDSTYYGSYFDEHDVLVQVFPYDKEGDESAYLVNDVMKAGEQRELTAQIQ
;
A
#
# COMPACT_ATOMS: atom_id res chain seq x y z
N MET A 1 37.14 -66.42 -5.13
CA MET A 1 36.68 -65.01 -4.98
C MET A 1 35.17 -64.97 -4.71
N ARG A 2 34.75 -65.05 -3.43
CA ARG A 2 33.34 -65.11 -2.99
C ARG A 2 32.89 -63.81 -2.29
N LYS A 3 33.60 -62.69 -2.51
CA LYS A 3 33.31 -61.38 -1.91
C LYS A 3 32.41 -60.47 -2.77
N LEU A 4 31.86 -60.96 -3.88
CA LEU A 4 30.96 -60.18 -4.75
C LEU A 4 29.46 -60.37 -4.44
N LYS A 5 29.08 -61.38 -3.65
CA LYS A 5 27.66 -61.64 -3.31
C LYS A 5 27.12 -60.80 -2.15
N LYS A 6 27.98 -60.16 -1.36
CA LYS A 6 27.56 -59.35 -0.19
C LYS A 6 27.41 -57.85 -0.49
N LEU A 7 27.94 -57.35 -1.61
CA LEU A 7 27.79 -55.95 -2.00
C LEU A 7 26.46 -55.68 -2.74
N SER A 8 25.86 -56.71 -3.36
CA SER A 8 24.62 -56.58 -4.13
C SER A 8 23.36 -56.49 -3.26
N LEU A 9 23.41 -57.03 -2.03
CA LEU A 9 22.23 -57.06 -1.14
C LEU A 9 21.97 -55.73 -0.41
N ILE A 10 23.00 -54.87 -0.28
CA ILE A 10 22.85 -53.56 0.38
C ILE A 10 22.37 -52.50 -0.61
N LEU A 11 22.73 -52.60 -1.89
CA LEU A 11 22.29 -51.65 -2.92
C LEU A 11 20.80 -51.81 -3.29
N LEU A 12 20.24 -53.01 -3.12
CA LEU A 12 18.83 -53.28 -3.41
C LEU A 12 17.86 -52.79 -2.31
N ALA A 13 18.36 -52.51 -1.10
CA ALA A 13 17.55 -52.02 0.01
C ALA A 13 17.29 -50.50 -0.06
N SER A 14 18.16 -49.74 -0.74
CA SER A 14 18.06 -48.27 -0.83
C SER A 14 17.14 -47.78 -1.96
N ALA A 15 16.75 -48.64 -2.90
CA ALA A 15 15.83 -48.28 -3.98
C ALA A 15 14.34 -48.34 -3.57
N ALA A 16 14.02 -49.04 -2.48
CA ALA A 16 12.64 -49.17 -1.98
C ALA A 16 12.19 -48.00 -1.08
N LEU A 17 13.13 -47.17 -0.60
CA LEU A 17 12.85 -46.00 0.25
C LEU A 17 12.59 -44.71 -0.55
N LEU A 18 12.78 -44.72 -1.87
CA LEU A 18 12.59 -43.57 -2.75
C LEU A 18 11.20 -43.50 -3.39
N CYS A 19 10.31 -44.47 -3.09
CA CYS A 19 8.91 -44.41 -3.46
C CYS A 19 8.05 -43.81 -2.34
N GLY A 20 8.58 -42.82 -1.61
CA GLY A 20 7.75 -41.82 -0.97
C GLY A 20 7.24 -40.86 -2.04
N CYS A 21 6.39 -41.35 -2.94
CA CYS A 21 5.45 -40.44 -3.58
C CYS A 21 4.63 -39.89 -2.43
N THR A 22 4.97 -38.68 -1.95
CA THR A 22 4.04 -37.88 -1.18
C THR A 22 2.73 -38.01 -1.93
N GLN A 23 1.75 -38.70 -1.34
CA GLN A 23 0.43 -38.81 -1.94
C GLN A 23 0.08 -37.36 -2.25
N SER A 24 -0.04 -37.02 -3.53
CA SER A 24 -0.49 -35.70 -3.91
C SER A 24 -1.87 -35.59 -3.27
N ASN A 25 -1.96 -34.93 -2.13
CA ASN A 25 -3.20 -34.35 -1.66
C ASN A 25 -3.44 -33.14 -2.58
N ILE A 26 -3.51 -33.39 -3.90
CA ILE A 26 -4.39 -32.60 -4.74
C ILE A 26 -5.74 -32.96 -4.14
N VAL A 27 -6.22 -32.03 -3.33
CA VAL A 27 -7.58 -32.00 -2.83
C VAL A 27 -8.43 -31.87 -4.09
N SER A 28 -8.69 -32.99 -4.78
CA SER A 28 -9.81 -33.08 -5.70
C SER A 28 -11.00 -33.16 -4.77
N PRO A 29 -11.80 -32.09 -4.64
CA PRO A 29 -12.87 -32.08 -3.67
C PRO A 29 -13.87 -33.16 -4.13
N SER A 30 -13.87 -34.30 -3.44
CA SER A 30 -14.64 -35.48 -3.85
C SER A 30 -16.14 -35.27 -3.72
N ASN A 31 -16.58 -34.15 -3.14
CA ASN A 31 -17.96 -33.65 -3.11
C ASN A 31 -18.01 -32.13 -2.84
N GLY A 32 -17.06 -31.36 -3.39
CA GLY A 32 -17.07 -29.91 -3.24
C GLY A 32 -18.17 -29.31 -4.09
N VAL A 33 -19.38 -29.21 -3.55
CA VAL A 33 -20.27 -28.13 -3.95
C VAL A 33 -19.52 -26.85 -3.60
N VAL A 34 -18.82 -26.28 -4.58
CA VAL A 34 -18.56 -24.85 -4.59
C VAL A 34 -19.95 -24.22 -4.47
N GLN A 35 -20.19 -23.39 -3.46
CA GLN A 35 -21.41 -22.57 -3.49
C GLN A 35 -21.27 -21.66 -4.72
N GLY A 36 -22.00 -21.97 -5.79
CA GLY A 36 -21.89 -21.28 -7.07
C GLY A 36 -21.70 -22.24 -8.24
N ASP A 37 -21.70 -21.70 -9.44
CA ASP A 37 -21.54 -22.43 -10.72
C ASP A 37 -20.11 -22.96 -10.96
N GLY A 38 -19.22 -22.81 -9.98
CA GLY A 38 -17.82 -23.22 -10.09
C GLY A 38 -16.98 -22.28 -10.97
N GLN A 39 -17.55 -21.14 -11.40
CA GLN A 39 -16.79 -20.08 -12.06
C GLN A 39 -16.19 -19.16 -10.99
N PRO A 40 -14.93 -18.70 -11.17
CA PRO A 40 -14.40 -17.61 -10.37
C PRO A 40 -15.33 -16.40 -10.50
N ASP A 41 -15.65 -15.75 -9.38
CA ASP A 41 -16.30 -14.45 -9.42
C ASP A 41 -15.32 -13.44 -10.04
N LEU A 42 -15.72 -12.85 -11.16
CA LEU A 42 -14.94 -11.86 -11.90
C LEU A 42 -15.49 -10.44 -11.68
N GLU A 43 -16.55 -10.28 -10.88
CA GLU A 43 -17.12 -8.97 -10.59
C GLU A 43 -16.22 -8.22 -9.61
N VAL A 44 -15.99 -6.94 -9.89
CA VAL A 44 -15.21 -6.06 -9.01
C VAL A 44 -16.16 -5.42 -7.99
N ASP A 45 -15.98 -5.74 -6.71
CA ASP A 45 -16.79 -5.17 -5.64
C ASP A 45 -16.27 -3.78 -5.23
N LYS A 46 -17.12 -2.76 -5.42
CA LYS A 46 -16.84 -1.38 -4.99
C LYS A 46 -16.86 -1.21 -3.46
N ASN A 47 -17.53 -2.10 -2.73
CA ASN A 47 -17.84 -1.92 -1.30
C ASN A 47 -16.79 -2.51 -0.35
N ILE A 48 -15.57 -2.75 -0.83
CA ILE A 48 -14.44 -3.13 0.02
C ILE A 48 -14.06 -1.91 0.88
N ASN A 49 -14.19 -2.06 2.20
CA ASN A 49 -13.74 -1.05 3.14
C ASN A 49 -12.21 -1.00 3.15
N ILE A 50 -11.65 0.20 3.00
CA ILE A 50 -10.21 0.42 3.08
C ILE A 50 -9.75 0.26 4.53
N ASP A 51 -8.75 -0.60 4.75
CA ASP A 51 -8.02 -0.69 6.00
C ASP A 51 -6.96 0.42 6.05
N TRP A 52 -7.34 1.54 6.67
CA TRP A 52 -6.45 2.68 6.85
C TRP A 52 -5.29 2.39 7.82
N GLN A 53 -5.35 1.34 8.64
CA GLN A 53 -4.19 0.94 9.43
C GLN A 53 -3.12 0.37 8.52
N GLU A 54 -3.48 -0.54 7.62
CA GLU A 54 -2.56 -1.11 6.63
C GLU A 54 -1.97 -0.02 5.73
N VAL A 55 -2.80 0.90 5.21
CA VAL A 55 -2.32 2.06 4.44
C VAL A 55 -1.27 2.88 5.21
N ARG A 56 -1.44 3.08 6.52
CA ARG A 56 -0.46 3.80 7.34
C ARG A 56 0.82 3.00 7.56
N GLU A 57 0.71 1.69 7.77
CA GLU A 57 1.89 0.82 7.93
C GLU A 57 2.73 0.84 6.65
N ASP A 58 2.11 0.70 5.48
CA ASP A 58 2.80 0.74 4.19
C ASP A 58 3.45 2.11 3.91
N LEU A 59 2.76 3.21 4.25
CA LEU A 59 3.34 4.55 4.13
C LEU A 59 4.54 4.75 5.08
N ARG A 60 4.49 4.21 6.29
CA ARG A 60 5.63 4.29 7.22
C ARG A 60 6.80 3.47 6.70
N ASP A 61 6.55 2.29 6.17
CA ASP A 61 7.60 1.47 5.55
C ASP A 61 8.22 2.20 4.35
N GLN A 62 7.41 2.83 3.49
CA GLN A 62 7.93 3.56 2.33
C GLN A 62 8.72 4.84 2.69
N PHE A 63 8.22 5.65 3.63
CA PHE A 63 8.76 6.99 3.87
C PHE A 63 9.66 7.10 5.11
N LEU A 64 9.53 6.19 6.09
CA LEU A 64 10.32 6.17 7.32
C LEU A 64 11.33 5.01 7.39
N GLU A 65 11.08 3.87 6.72
CA GLU A 65 11.86 2.63 6.94
C GLU A 65 12.24 1.84 5.66
N PRO A 66 13.42 2.08 5.03
CA PRO A 66 14.50 2.96 5.45
C PRO A 66 14.25 4.41 5.03
N TYR A 67 14.87 5.34 5.75
CA TYR A 67 14.93 6.77 5.43
C TYR A 67 15.09 7.04 3.91
N GLY A 68 13.99 7.48 3.28
CA GLY A 68 13.90 7.73 1.85
C GLY A 68 14.38 9.12 1.41
N VAL A 69 13.93 9.59 0.25
CA VAL A 69 14.30 10.90 -0.34
C VAL A 69 13.98 12.08 0.60
N PHE A 70 12.97 11.93 1.46
CA PHE A 70 12.53 12.96 2.40
C PHE A 70 13.06 12.80 3.83
N ALA A 71 14.05 11.93 4.06
CA ALA A 71 14.57 11.59 5.38
C ALA A 71 15.00 12.79 6.26
N ASP A 72 15.49 13.86 5.65
CA ASP A 72 15.92 15.06 6.36
C ASP A 72 14.75 15.94 6.85
N TYR A 73 13.54 15.67 6.35
CA TYR A 73 12.33 16.48 6.53
C TYR A 73 11.24 15.74 7.29
N VAL A 74 11.01 14.46 7.02
CA VAL A 74 9.91 13.70 7.60
C VAL A 74 10.13 13.44 9.10
N MET A 75 9.07 13.63 9.90
CA MET A 75 9.07 13.27 11.33
C MET A 75 8.08 12.16 11.64
N ASP A 76 6.88 12.25 11.06
CA ASP A 76 5.83 11.25 11.18
C ASP A 76 4.86 11.38 9.99
N LEU A 77 3.90 10.46 9.89
CA LEU A 77 2.84 10.50 8.90
C LEU A 77 1.56 9.84 9.43
N ASP A 78 0.41 10.46 9.17
CA ASP A 78 -0.91 9.88 9.39
C ASP A 78 -1.77 10.04 8.13
N ALA A 79 -2.48 8.97 7.76
CA ALA A 79 -3.47 8.96 6.70
C ALA A 79 -4.71 8.21 7.20
N LYS A 80 -5.89 8.83 7.07
CA LYS A 80 -7.15 8.23 7.50
C LYS A 80 -8.33 8.79 6.74
N TYR A 81 -9.40 8.01 6.70
CA TYR A 81 -10.71 8.52 6.35
C TYR A 81 -11.41 9.10 7.58
N ASP A 82 -11.78 10.38 7.52
CA ASP A 82 -12.65 11.00 8.50
C ASP A 82 -14.12 10.91 8.03
N ALA A 83 -14.88 10.00 8.63
CA ALA A 83 -16.30 9.84 8.36
C ALA A 83 -17.14 11.06 8.77
N GLY A 84 -16.66 11.88 9.71
CA GLY A 84 -17.37 13.07 10.16
C GLY A 84 -17.38 14.19 9.10
N SER A 85 -16.25 14.40 8.42
CA SER A 85 -16.12 15.38 7.35
C SER A 85 -16.12 14.78 5.93
N ASN A 86 -16.36 13.46 5.83
CA ASN A 86 -16.48 12.66 4.62
C ASN A 86 -15.31 12.90 3.64
N ARG A 87 -14.08 12.81 4.16
CA ARG A 87 -12.86 13.06 3.38
C ARG A 87 -11.68 12.26 3.93
N VAL A 88 -10.66 12.10 3.10
CA VAL A 88 -9.34 11.65 3.54
C VAL A 88 -8.62 12.81 4.22
N VAL A 89 -7.93 12.53 5.32
CA VAL A 89 -7.07 13.48 6.02
C VAL A 89 -5.67 12.90 6.08
N VAL A 90 -4.71 13.65 5.52
CA VAL A 90 -3.28 13.33 5.50
C VAL A 90 -2.55 14.38 6.32
N LEU A 91 -1.88 13.94 7.39
CA LEU A 91 -1.12 14.79 8.30
C LEU A 91 0.36 14.44 8.20
N LEU A 92 1.18 15.45 7.94
CA LEU A 92 2.60 15.31 7.66
C LEU A 92 3.41 16.24 8.55
N PRO A 93 3.69 15.84 9.80
CA PRO A 93 4.66 16.50 10.65
C PRO A 93 6.06 16.46 10.02
N VAL A 94 6.70 17.62 9.90
CA VAL A 94 8.03 17.77 9.30
C VAL A 94 8.99 18.56 10.19
N THR A 95 10.28 18.53 9.85
CA THR A 95 11.30 19.37 10.51
C THR A 95 11.19 20.83 10.06
N HIS A 96 11.73 21.74 10.88
CA HIS A 96 11.86 23.18 10.56
C HIS A 96 12.77 23.49 9.35
N LYS A 97 13.44 22.50 8.77
CA LYS A 97 14.24 22.68 7.55
C LYS A 97 13.39 22.65 6.29
N THR A 98 12.15 22.19 6.39
CA THR A 98 11.24 21.98 5.27
C THR A 98 10.72 23.32 4.76
N THR A 99 10.87 23.57 3.46
CA THR A 99 10.31 24.75 2.78
C THR A 99 8.91 24.44 2.26
N GLY A 100 8.15 25.48 1.87
CA GLY A 100 6.83 25.29 1.23
C GLY A 100 6.91 24.45 -0.04
N ASP A 101 7.91 24.67 -0.89
CA ASP A 101 8.11 23.88 -2.12
C ASP A 101 8.39 22.40 -1.82
N ILE A 102 9.24 22.11 -0.82
CA ILE A 102 9.51 20.72 -0.40
C ILE A 102 8.25 20.09 0.21
N ALA A 103 7.48 20.86 0.99
CA ALA A 103 6.24 20.39 1.58
C ALA A 103 5.18 20.02 0.54
N VAL A 104 5.07 20.80 -0.54
CA VAL A 104 4.18 20.50 -1.68
C VAL A 104 4.59 19.20 -2.34
N VAL A 105 5.86 19.07 -2.75
CA VAL A 105 6.36 17.85 -3.40
C VAL A 105 6.18 16.63 -2.49
N TYR A 106 6.54 16.75 -1.21
CA TYR A 106 6.39 15.66 -0.24
C TYR A 106 4.92 15.24 -0.07
N GLY A 107 4.01 16.21 0.08
CA GLY A 107 2.58 15.92 0.20
C GLY A 107 2.01 15.23 -1.04
N GLN A 108 2.46 15.60 -2.24
CA GLN A 108 2.04 14.97 -3.49
C GLN A 108 2.55 13.53 -3.60
N GLU A 109 3.81 13.27 -3.24
CA GLU A 109 4.38 11.92 -3.22
C GLU A 109 3.63 11.00 -2.24
N VAL A 110 3.30 11.51 -1.04
CA VAL A 110 2.47 10.77 -0.08
C VAL A 110 1.08 10.51 -0.64
N LEU A 111 0.45 11.48 -1.30
CA LEU A 111 -0.88 11.28 -1.91
C LEU A 111 -0.86 10.20 -2.99
N LYS A 112 0.18 10.16 -3.84
CA LYS A 112 0.34 9.09 -4.83
C LYS A 112 0.43 7.73 -4.14
N ALA A 113 1.24 7.62 -3.09
CA ALA A 113 1.37 6.39 -2.32
C ALA A 113 0.04 5.95 -1.67
N VAL A 114 -0.70 6.89 -1.05
CA VAL A 114 -2.04 6.61 -0.49
C VAL A 114 -2.97 6.04 -1.55
N GLY A 115 -3.01 6.66 -2.74
CA GLY A 115 -3.84 6.17 -3.84
C GLY A 115 -3.46 4.78 -4.33
N THR A 116 -2.15 4.49 -4.41
CA THR A 116 -1.64 3.16 -4.74
C THR A 116 -2.09 2.12 -3.72
N TYR A 117 -1.89 2.35 -2.42
CA TYR A 117 -2.25 1.39 -1.37
C TYR A 117 -3.76 1.17 -1.26
N ILE A 118 -4.58 2.19 -1.55
CA ILE A 118 -6.02 2.04 -1.66
C ILE A 118 -6.39 1.11 -2.84
N ALA A 119 -5.77 1.31 -4.00
CA ALA A 119 -6.03 0.51 -5.20
C ALA A 119 -5.55 -0.95 -5.06
N GLU A 120 -4.51 -1.19 -4.27
CA GLU A 120 -4.04 -2.54 -3.93
C GLU A 120 -5.06 -3.32 -3.08
N GLN A 121 -5.76 -2.63 -2.18
CA GLN A 121 -6.81 -3.25 -1.36
C GLN A 121 -8.15 -3.37 -2.10
N ASN A 122 -8.48 -2.42 -2.97
CA ASN A 122 -9.74 -2.39 -3.70
C ASN A 122 -9.52 -2.09 -5.20
N PHE A 123 -9.55 -3.17 -6.00
CA PHE A 123 -9.35 -3.15 -7.45
C PHE A 123 -10.41 -2.38 -8.24
N TYR A 124 -11.48 -1.88 -7.60
CA TYR A 124 -12.37 -0.90 -8.22
C TYR A 124 -11.62 0.40 -8.52
N TYR A 125 -10.67 0.78 -7.65
CA TYR A 125 -9.90 1.99 -7.83
C TYR A 125 -8.66 1.75 -8.69
N GLU A 126 -8.46 2.63 -9.66
CA GLU A 126 -7.23 2.78 -10.41
C GLU A 126 -6.16 3.51 -9.59
N ALA A 127 -4.97 2.92 -9.53
CA ALA A 127 -3.78 3.51 -8.92
C ALA A 127 -3.19 4.62 -9.81
N PRO A 128 -2.45 5.58 -9.25
CA PRO A 128 -1.63 6.48 -10.07
C PRO A 128 -0.53 5.70 -10.81
N ASP A 129 -0.13 6.18 -11.99
CA ASP A 129 0.96 5.58 -12.75
C ASP A 129 2.31 5.81 -12.03
N PRO A 130 3.03 4.76 -11.61
CA PRO A 130 4.30 4.91 -10.89
C PRO A 130 5.42 5.47 -11.79
N GLU A 131 5.29 5.40 -13.12
CA GLU A 131 6.27 5.96 -14.06
C GLU A 131 6.00 7.44 -14.37
N ASP A 132 4.79 7.94 -14.08
CA ASP A 132 4.41 9.34 -14.31
C ASP A 132 4.59 10.18 -13.04
N THR A 133 5.84 10.56 -12.80
CA THR A 133 6.21 11.38 -11.63
C THR A 133 5.70 12.82 -11.72
N ASP A 134 5.43 13.32 -12.92
CA ASP A 134 5.03 14.72 -13.15
C ASP A 134 3.50 14.89 -13.17
N SER A 135 2.75 13.79 -13.25
CA SER A 135 1.28 13.81 -13.19
C SER A 135 0.74 14.18 -11.81
N THR A 136 -0.38 14.88 -11.82
CA THR A 136 -1.20 15.24 -10.66
C THR A 136 -2.35 14.26 -10.43
N TYR A 137 -2.35 13.12 -11.12
CA TYR A 137 -3.28 12.03 -10.83
C TYR A 137 -2.77 11.23 -9.64
N TYR A 138 -3.57 11.21 -8.57
CA TYR A 138 -3.28 10.52 -7.31
C TYR A 138 -4.03 9.20 -7.17
N GLY A 139 -4.72 8.75 -8.22
CA GLY A 139 -5.58 7.57 -8.19
C GLY A 139 -7.07 7.93 -8.06
N SER A 140 -7.91 7.05 -8.61
CA SER A 140 -9.34 7.30 -8.79
C SER A 140 -10.14 7.37 -7.48
N TYR A 141 -9.58 6.93 -6.35
CA TYR A 141 -10.23 7.13 -5.04
C TYR A 141 -10.53 8.61 -4.77
N PHE A 142 -9.60 9.48 -5.19
CA PHE A 142 -9.71 10.93 -5.06
C PHE A 142 -10.58 11.58 -6.14
N ASP A 143 -11.11 10.80 -7.09
CA ASP A 143 -12.17 11.28 -8.00
C ASP A 143 -13.52 11.31 -7.30
N GLU A 144 -13.70 10.48 -6.26
CA GLU A 144 -14.95 10.32 -5.51
C GLU A 144 -14.87 10.91 -4.09
N HIS A 145 -13.66 11.15 -3.56
CA HIS A 145 -13.45 11.62 -2.19
C HIS A 145 -12.60 12.89 -2.13
N ASP A 146 -13.03 13.85 -1.32
CA ASP A 146 -12.21 14.99 -0.94
C ASP A 146 -10.98 14.52 -0.15
N VAL A 147 -9.88 15.26 -0.23
CA VAL A 147 -8.70 15.05 0.62
C VAL A 147 -8.19 16.36 1.18
N LEU A 148 -7.89 16.36 2.49
CA LEU A 148 -7.18 17.42 3.19
C LEU A 148 -5.73 16.97 3.42
N VAL A 149 -4.78 17.74 2.91
CA VAL A 149 -3.35 17.54 3.17
C VAL A 149 -2.83 18.68 4.03
N GLN A 150 -2.23 18.31 5.16
CA GLN A 150 -1.63 19.25 6.10
C GLN A 150 -0.16 18.89 6.31
N VAL A 151 0.73 19.80 5.93
CA VAL A 151 2.17 19.68 6.18
C VAL A 151 2.58 20.81 7.12
N PHE A 152 3.15 20.46 8.26
CA PHE A 152 3.44 21.43 9.31
C PHE A 152 4.68 21.06 10.13
N PRO A 153 5.44 22.03 10.65
CA PRO A 153 6.51 21.74 11.58
C PRO A 153 5.98 20.98 12.80
N TYR A 154 6.70 19.94 13.25
CA TYR A 154 6.21 19.01 14.28
C TYR A 154 5.77 19.64 15.61
N ASP A 155 6.24 20.85 15.94
CA ASP A 155 5.88 21.60 17.15
C ASP A 155 4.73 22.62 16.92
N LYS A 156 4.07 22.56 15.76
CA LYS A 156 3.01 23.48 15.32
C LYS A 156 1.66 22.81 15.11
N GLU A 157 1.48 21.55 15.52
CA GLU A 157 0.20 20.87 15.39
C GLU A 157 -0.94 21.70 16.02
N GLY A 158 -1.99 21.96 15.23
CA GLY A 158 -3.15 22.77 15.63
C GLY A 158 -3.00 24.28 15.43
N ASP A 159 -1.80 24.78 15.07
CA ASP A 159 -1.59 26.16 14.64
C ASP A 159 -1.56 26.24 13.11
N GLU A 160 -2.75 26.21 12.49
CA GLU A 160 -2.90 26.23 11.01
C GLU A 160 -2.24 27.45 10.34
N SER A 161 -1.99 28.54 11.08
CA SER A 161 -1.30 29.71 10.54
C SER A 161 0.18 29.45 10.23
N ALA A 162 0.77 28.46 10.91
CA ALA A 162 2.17 28.06 10.75
C ALA A 162 2.35 26.89 9.75
N TYR A 163 1.28 26.40 9.14
CA TYR A 163 1.35 25.26 8.24
C TYR A 163 2.04 25.66 6.93
N LEU A 164 2.79 24.73 6.36
CA LEU A 164 3.45 24.88 5.06
C LEU A 164 2.47 24.55 3.93
N VAL A 165 1.61 23.56 4.16
CA VAL A 165 0.49 23.18 3.30
C VAL A 165 -0.72 22.95 4.19
N ASN A 166 -1.86 23.54 3.83
CA ASN A 166 -3.16 23.29 4.44
C ASN A 166 -4.22 23.34 3.33
N ASP A 167 -4.21 22.32 2.49
CA ASP A 167 -4.94 22.33 1.22
C ASP A 167 -6.02 21.24 1.20
N VAL A 168 -7.21 21.62 0.76
CA VAL A 168 -8.32 20.71 0.51
C VAL A 168 -8.49 20.57 -0.99
N MET A 169 -8.13 19.40 -1.51
CA MET A 169 -8.42 19.03 -2.89
C MET A 169 -9.81 18.40 -2.95
N LYS A 170 -10.68 18.95 -3.79
CA LYS A 170 -12.03 18.40 -3.98
C LYS A 170 -11.99 17.16 -4.86
N ALA A 171 -12.96 16.29 -4.63
CA ALA A 171 -13.15 15.08 -5.44
C ALA A 171 -13.12 15.43 -6.95
N GLY A 172 -12.23 14.76 -7.68
CA GLY A 172 -12.05 14.91 -9.13
C GLY A 172 -11.17 16.09 -9.57
N GLU A 173 -10.59 16.88 -8.67
CA GLU A 173 -9.70 17.98 -9.07
C GLU A 173 -8.33 17.52 -9.57
N GLN A 174 -7.73 16.50 -8.93
CA GLN A 174 -6.44 15.89 -9.32
C GLN A 174 -5.39 16.94 -9.75
N ARG A 175 -5.05 17.85 -8.82
CA ARG A 175 -4.23 19.04 -9.07
C ARG A 175 -3.04 19.14 -8.12
N GLU A 176 -2.08 20.01 -8.43
CA GLU A 176 -1.00 20.31 -7.50
C GLU A 176 -1.51 20.86 -6.16
N LEU A 177 -0.80 20.52 -5.08
CA LEU A 177 -1.03 21.09 -3.77
C LEU A 177 -0.53 22.53 -3.74
N THR A 178 -1.26 23.38 -3.02
CA THR A 178 -0.89 24.79 -2.87
C THR A 178 -0.17 25.01 -1.55
N ALA A 179 1.05 25.54 -1.60
CA ALA A 179 1.74 26.01 -0.41
C ALA A 179 1.00 27.19 0.22
N GLN A 180 0.94 27.21 1.55
CA GLN A 180 0.40 28.36 2.28
C GLN A 180 1.42 29.50 2.23
N ILE A 181 0.95 30.70 1.88
CA ILE A 181 1.79 31.90 1.94
C ILE A 181 2.06 32.21 3.41
N GLN A 182 3.31 32.07 3.82
CA GLN A 182 3.79 32.40 5.18
C GLN A 182 4.12 33.88 5.33
#